data_AF-A0A7C3MVB9-F1
#
_entry.id   AF-A0A7C3MVB9-F1
#
_cell.length_a   1.000
_cell.length_b   1.000
_cell.length_c   1.000
_cell.angle_alpha   90.00
_cell.angle_beta   90.00
_cell.angle_gamma   90.00
#
_symmetry.space_group_name_H-M   'P 1'
#
loop_
_entity.id
_entity.type
_entity.pdbx_description
1 polymer ?
#
loop_
_entity_poly.entity_id
_entity_poly.type
_entity_poly.pdbx_seq_one_letter_code
_entity_poly.pdbx_strand_id
1 'polypeptide(L)'
;MPGRRCPGGRSMFRRLMAAIRSFLGLFIRGLEKPELMLQQYIDDLRAQVPKMNDTVAEVMKNEVLLRTQIERMEREVADLDKQVIAAVKLGPQYEEEAKMLIQRMEDTKRHLEETRVQYEAAKKASEQAKLAREDYLRSMNQKIQQAMQAISRAKQAEMQERLSGLMMSFQQGDQSDTLERMTEKIDERAAKAQARVELATSGVDARLQEIRRASATAGVEDKLLEYKRQLGMAPPEEETPKTMSPVTETPEGTSASG
;
A
#
# COMPACT_ATOMS: atom_id res chain seq x y z
N MET A 1 39.44 -7.57 74.16
CA MET A 1 38.72 -6.41 73.56
C MET A 1 39.76 -5.33 73.33
N PRO A 2 39.94 -4.70 72.14
CA PRO A 2 38.95 -4.21 71.16
C PRO A 2 39.17 -4.86 69.77
N GLY A 3 38.42 -4.70 68.68
CA GLY A 3 37.35 -3.79 68.26
C GLY A 3 37.49 -3.68 66.74
N ARG A 4 36.90 -4.60 65.97
CA ARG A 4 36.97 -4.61 64.50
C ARG A 4 36.09 -3.48 63.95
N ARG A 5 36.71 -2.48 63.30
CA ARG A 5 36.01 -1.48 62.48
C ARG A 5 35.76 -2.06 61.09
N CYS A 6 34.50 -2.16 60.70
CA CYS A 6 34.11 -2.39 59.31
C CYS A 6 34.39 -1.12 58.48
N PRO A 7 35.12 -1.16 57.35
CA PRO A 7 35.16 -0.04 56.42
C PRO A 7 33.92 -0.12 55.53
N GLY A 8 33.11 0.95 55.58
CA GLY A 8 31.78 1.00 55.03
C GLY A 8 31.66 1.24 53.52
N GLY A 9 30.45 1.00 53.02
CA GLY A 9 29.58 1.97 52.32
C GLY A 9 30.01 2.64 51.01
N ARG A 10 31.30 2.70 50.68
CA ARG A 10 31.84 3.41 49.49
C ARG A 10 32.08 2.52 48.27
N SER A 11 31.72 1.24 48.34
CA SER A 11 31.91 0.25 47.26
C SER A 11 30.69 0.12 46.34
N MET A 12 29.48 0.12 46.89
CA MET A 12 28.26 -0.11 46.10
C MET A 12 27.89 1.06 45.19
N PHE A 13 28.00 2.31 45.67
CA PHE A 13 27.71 3.49 44.83
C PHE A 13 28.74 3.65 43.70
N ARG A 14 30.00 3.26 43.95
CA ARG A 14 31.06 3.30 42.94
C ARG A 14 30.90 2.19 41.90
N ARG A 15 30.39 1.02 42.31
CA ARG A 15 29.98 -0.08 41.41
C ARG A 15 28.71 0.25 40.63
N LEU A 16 27.74 0.93 41.23
CA LEU A 16 26.54 1.46 40.56
C LEU A 16 26.89 2.55 39.54
N MET A 17 27.75 3.51 39.90
CA MET A 17 28.25 4.52 38.97
C MET A 17 29.14 3.92 37.87
N ALA A 18 29.88 2.85 38.16
CA ALA A 18 30.60 2.09 37.13
C ALA A 18 29.64 1.34 36.20
N ALA A 19 28.55 0.77 36.72
CA ALA A 19 27.50 0.15 35.92
C ALA A 19 26.78 1.18 35.04
N ILE A 20 26.41 2.35 35.59
CA ILE A 20 25.81 3.47 34.84
C ILE A 20 26.79 4.03 33.80
N ARG A 21 28.08 4.19 34.13
CA ARG A 21 29.12 4.61 33.17
C ARG A 21 29.38 3.56 32.10
N SER A 22 29.25 2.27 32.42
CA SER A 22 29.34 1.18 31.42
C SER A 22 28.09 1.12 30.54
N PHE A 23 26.91 1.45 31.08
CA PHE A 23 25.66 1.57 30.34
C PHE A 23 25.68 2.78 29.40
N LEU A 24 26.20 3.93 29.85
CA LEU A 24 26.46 5.11 29.02
C LEU A 24 27.59 4.85 28.00
N GLY A 25 28.60 4.05 28.34
CA GLY A 25 29.64 3.59 27.41
C GLY A 25 29.13 2.62 26.34
N LEU A 26 28.05 1.88 26.63
CA LEU A 26 27.32 1.07 25.64
C LEU A 26 26.42 1.95 24.75
N PHE A 27 25.87 3.03 25.28
CA PHE A 27 25.10 4.02 24.49
C PHE A 27 25.97 4.87 23.56
N ILE A 28 27.28 4.95 23.78
CA ILE A 28 28.22 5.49 22.78
C ILE A 28 28.37 4.54 21.57
N ARG A 29 28.07 3.24 21.75
CA ARG A 29 27.92 2.28 20.62
C ARG A 29 26.52 2.31 19.99
N GLY A 30 25.58 3.06 20.58
CA GLY A 30 24.20 3.23 20.10
C GLY A 30 24.02 4.35 19.08
N LEU A 31 25.11 4.86 18.47
CA LEU A 31 25.07 5.55 17.18
C LEU A 31 25.00 4.51 16.04
N GLU A 32 24.10 3.54 16.15
CA GLU A 32 23.76 2.66 15.04
C GLU A 32 23.15 3.56 13.97
N LYS A 33 23.99 3.91 12.98
CA LYS A 33 23.80 4.92 11.92
C LYS A 33 22.36 5.43 11.81
N PRO A 34 22.08 6.74 12.00
CA PRO A 34 20.72 7.30 11.94
C PRO A 34 19.98 6.96 10.63
N GLU A 35 20.74 6.68 9.57
CA GLU A 35 20.27 6.16 8.29
C GLU A 35 19.51 4.82 8.40
N LEU A 36 19.98 3.90 9.24
CA LEU A 36 19.36 2.59 9.44
C LEU A 36 18.02 2.73 10.16
N MET A 37 17.93 3.63 11.15
CA MET A 37 16.66 3.90 11.84
C MET A 37 15.63 4.53 10.89
N LEU A 38 16.06 5.44 10.00
CA LEU A 38 15.18 6.03 8.98
C LEU A 38 14.76 5.02 7.91
N GLN A 39 15.65 4.09 7.53
CA GLN A 39 15.31 2.98 6.63
C GLN A 39 14.27 2.07 7.27
N GLN A 40 14.49 1.67 8.53
CA GLN A 40 13.52 0.88 9.30
C GLN A 40 12.17 1.61 9.39
N TYR A 41 12.18 2.93 9.64
CA TYR A 41 10.95 3.73 9.67
C TYR A 41 10.19 3.71 8.33
N ILE A 42 10.90 3.78 7.19
CA ILE A 42 10.28 3.65 5.86
C ILE A 42 9.66 2.26 5.69
N ASP A 43 10.36 1.21 6.12
CA ASP A 43 9.87 -0.16 6.02
C ASP A 43 8.65 -0.40 6.94
N ASP A 44 8.66 0.15 8.15
CA ASP A 44 7.53 0.12 9.08
C ASP A 44 6.30 0.85 8.54
N LEU A 45 6.50 1.98 7.84
CA LEU A 45 5.42 2.69 7.15
C LEU A 45 4.83 1.83 6.03
N ARG A 46 5.69 1.19 5.21
CA ARG A 46 5.25 0.29 4.13
C ARG A 46 4.53 -0.93 4.67
N ALA A 47 4.98 -1.48 5.79
CA ALA A 47 4.36 -2.63 6.45
C ALA A 47 2.95 -2.35 6.99
N GLN A 48 2.56 -1.09 7.14
CA GLN A 48 1.19 -0.71 7.53
C GLN A 48 0.19 -0.72 6.36
N VAL A 49 0.66 -0.62 5.11
CA VAL A 49 -0.21 -0.57 3.92
C VAL A 49 -1.12 -1.79 3.80
N PRO A 50 -0.64 -3.04 3.98
CA PRO A 50 -1.52 -4.21 3.95
C PRO A 50 -2.62 -4.16 5.01
N LYS A 51 -2.27 -3.83 6.26
CA LYS A 51 -3.24 -3.77 7.38
C LYS A 51 -4.35 -2.75 7.14
N MET A 52 -4.00 -1.59 6.59
CA MET A 52 -4.97 -0.58 6.20
C MET A 52 -5.85 -1.08 5.05
N ASN A 53 -5.26 -1.71 4.02
CA ASN A 53 -6.02 -2.28 2.91
C ASN A 53 -7.03 -3.33 3.40
N ASP A 54 -6.63 -4.18 4.35
CA ASP A 54 -7.53 -5.18 4.95
C ASP A 54 -8.70 -4.51 5.67
N THR A 55 -8.44 -3.42 6.41
CA THR A 55 -9.48 -2.65 7.11
C THR A 55 -10.46 -2.02 6.11
N VAL A 56 -9.96 -1.42 5.03
CA VAL A 56 -10.81 -0.84 3.98
C VAL A 56 -11.61 -1.93 3.26
N ALA A 57 -10.98 -3.07 2.98
CA ALA A 57 -11.62 -4.22 2.35
C ALA A 57 -12.76 -4.76 3.22
N GLU A 58 -12.61 -4.80 4.54
CA GLU A 58 -13.66 -5.22 5.46
C GLU A 58 -14.90 -4.30 5.40
N VAL A 59 -14.68 -2.98 5.35
CA VAL A 59 -15.77 -2.01 5.19
C VAL A 59 -16.45 -2.16 3.82
N MET A 60 -15.66 -2.30 2.75
CA MET A 60 -16.18 -2.56 1.40
C MET A 60 -16.95 -3.87 1.30
N LYS A 61 -16.49 -4.92 2.01
CA LYS A 61 -17.16 -6.21 2.04
C LYS A 61 -18.58 -6.06 2.59
N ASN A 62 -18.78 -5.29 3.66
CA ASN A 62 -20.10 -5.05 4.20
C ASN A 62 -21.05 -4.39 3.18
N GLU A 63 -20.56 -3.38 2.45
CA GLU A 63 -21.33 -2.75 1.35
C GLU A 63 -21.72 -3.78 0.28
N VAL A 64 -20.79 -4.62 -0.17
CA VAL A 64 -21.03 -5.66 -1.18
C VAL A 64 -22.06 -6.69 -0.69
N LEU A 65 -21.97 -7.11 0.58
CA LEU A 65 -22.90 -8.07 1.17
C LEU A 65 -24.31 -7.51 1.21
N LEU A 66 -24.48 -6.25 1.59
CA LEU A 66 -25.78 -5.58 1.64
C LEU A 66 -26.38 -5.40 0.23
N ARG A 67 -25.56 -5.00 -0.75
CA ARG A 67 -25.98 -4.94 -2.16
C ARG A 67 -26.47 -6.30 -2.67
N THR A 68 -25.70 -7.35 -2.39
CA THR A 68 -26.07 -8.72 -2.80
C THR A 68 -27.37 -9.18 -2.13
N GLN A 69 -27.62 -8.78 -0.87
CA GLN A 69 -28.88 -9.06 -0.18
C GLN A 69 -30.06 -8.33 -0.84
N ILE A 70 -29.89 -7.05 -1.18
CA ILE A 70 -30.87 -6.25 -1.92
C ILE A 70 -31.24 -6.94 -3.23
N GLU A 71 -30.25 -7.30 -4.05
CA GLU A 71 -30.48 -7.99 -5.33
C GLU A 71 -31.23 -9.31 -5.17
N ARG A 72 -30.94 -10.07 -4.10
CA ARG A 72 -31.65 -11.32 -3.79
C ARG A 72 -33.11 -11.06 -3.42
N MET A 73 -33.37 -10.09 -2.56
CA MET A 73 -34.73 -9.73 -2.14
C MET A 73 -35.55 -9.16 -3.29
N GLU A 74 -34.95 -8.37 -4.18
CA GLU A 74 -35.64 -7.87 -5.39
C GLU A 74 -36.09 -9.01 -6.30
N ARG A 75 -35.23 -10.03 -6.49
CA ARG A 75 -35.61 -11.24 -7.22
C ARG A 75 -36.71 -12.02 -6.51
N GLU A 76 -36.63 -12.17 -5.20
CA GLU A 76 -37.67 -12.86 -4.41
C GLU A 76 -39.02 -12.14 -4.52
N VAL A 77 -39.05 -10.81 -4.43
CA VAL A 77 -40.27 -10.01 -4.63
C VAL A 77 -40.85 -10.25 -6.03
N ALA A 78 -40.01 -10.22 -7.07
CA ALA A 78 -40.46 -10.46 -8.44
C ALA A 78 -41.00 -11.88 -8.66
N ASP A 79 -40.42 -12.88 -7.99
CA ASP A 79 -40.87 -14.26 -8.09
C ASP A 79 -42.14 -14.52 -7.28
N LEU A 80 -42.29 -13.88 -6.11
CA LEU A 80 -43.54 -13.90 -5.34
C LEU A 80 -44.68 -13.24 -6.11
N ASP A 81 -44.43 -12.11 -6.78
CA ASP A 81 -45.43 -11.43 -7.63
C ASP A 81 -45.96 -12.35 -8.74
N LYS A 82 -45.07 -13.05 -9.46
CA LYS A 82 -45.46 -14.05 -10.47
C LYS A 82 -46.30 -15.18 -9.86
N GLN A 83 -45.94 -15.65 -8.67
CA GLN A 83 -46.68 -16.72 -7.97
C GLN A 83 -48.07 -16.24 -7.53
N VAL A 84 -48.21 -15.01 -7.04
CA VAL A 84 -49.50 -14.40 -6.71
C VAL A 84 -50.38 -14.32 -7.97
N ILE A 85 -49.84 -13.82 -9.08
CA ILE A 85 -50.57 -13.73 -10.36
C ILE A 85 -51.02 -15.14 -10.82
N ALA A 86 -50.17 -16.16 -10.67
CA ALA A 86 -50.51 -17.53 -11.02
C ALA A 86 -51.63 -18.10 -10.13
N ALA A 87 -51.53 -17.94 -8.81
CA ALA A 87 -52.54 -18.40 -7.86
C ALA A 87 -53.91 -17.77 -8.13
N VAL A 88 -53.95 -16.45 -8.36
CA VAL A 88 -55.19 -15.72 -8.70
C VAL A 88 -55.80 -16.22 -10.02
N LYS A 89 -54.98 -16.54 -11.03
CA LYS A 89 -55.44 -17.08 -12.32
C LYS A 89 -56.02 -18.50 -12.20
N LEU A 90 -55.59 -19.29 -11.23
CA LEU A 90 -56.06 -20.66 -11.03
C LEU A 90 -57.47 -20.72 -10.42
N GLY A 91 -57.96 -19.62 -9.83
CA GLY A 91 -59.34 -19.46 -9.38
C GLY A 91 -59.51 -19.39 -7.85
N PRO A 92 -60.76 -19.27 -7.37
CA PRO A 92 -61.07 -18.97 -5.95
C PRO A 92 -60.53 -19.98 -4.94
N GLN A 93 -60.34 -21.23 -5.35
CA GLN A 93 -59.81 -22.28 -4.49
C GLN A 93 -58.34 -22.07 -4.07
N TYR A 94 -57.61 -21.14 -4.70
CA TYR A 94 -56.22 -20.78 -4.36
C TYR A 94 -56.11 -19.38 -3.69
N GLU A 95 -57.24 -18.81 -3.25
CA GLU A 95 -57.29 -17.44 -2.70
C GLU A 95 -56.52 -17.30 -1.38
N GLU A 96 -56.55 -18.32 -0.52
CA GLU A 96 -55.83 -18.30 0.75
C GLU A 96 -54.31 -18.40 0.55
N GLU A 97 -53.86 -19.21 -0.41
CA GLU A 97 -52.45 -19.28 -0.83
C GLU A 97 -51.98 -17.95 -1.44
N ALA A 98 -52.81 -17.31 -2.25
CA ALA A 98 -52.52 -16.00 -2.80
C ALA A 98 -52.36 -14.95 -1.69
N LYS A 99 -53.23 -14.95 -0.66
CA LYS A 99 -53.12 -14.05 0.51
C LYS A 99 -51.81 -14.28 1.28
N MET A 100 -51.42 -15.53 1.50
CA MET A 100 -50.15 -15.87 2.16
C MET A 100 -48.92 -15.41 1.37
N LEU A 101 -48.93 -15.59 0.04
CA LEU A 101 -47.86 -15.10 -0.85
C LEU A 101 -47.77 -13.58 -0.85
N ILE A 102 -48.90 -12.87 -0.85
CA ILE A 102 -48.94 -11.41 -0.74
C ILE A 102 -48.35 -10.95 0.60
N GLN A 103 -48.75 -11.58 1.71
CA GLN A 103 -48.19 -11.25 3.03
C GLN A 103 -46.67 -11.39 3.05
N ARG A 104 -46.15 -12.52 2.55
CA ARG A 104 -44.70 -12.74 2.44
C ARG A 104 -44.03 -11.70 1.54
N MET A 105 -44.64 -11.35 0.41
CA MET A 105 -44.11 -10.33 -0.49
C MET A 105 -44.00 -8.96 0.19
N GLU A 106 -45.03 -8.56 0.95
CA GLU A 106 -45.02 -7.29 1.70
C GLU A 106 -43.98 -7.31 2.84
N ASP A 107 -43.78 -8.45 3.51
CA ASP A 107 -42.67 -8.63 4.46
C ASP A 107 -41.30 -8.48 3.79
N THR A 108 -41.07 -9.14 2.65
CA THR A 108 -39.83 -9.03 1.89
C THR A 108 -39.60 -7.59 1.41
N LYS A 109 -40.64 -6.88 0.95
CA LYS A 109 -40.53 -5.46 0.56
C LYS A 109 -40.15 -4.58 1.75
N ARG A 110 -40.70 -4.81 2.94
CA ARG A 110 -40.31 -4.07 4.16
C ARG A 110 -38.84 -4.28 4.49
N HIS A 111 -38.39 -5.53 4.50
CA HIS A 111 -36.98 -5.85 4.73
C HIS A 111 -36.04 -5.31 3.64
N LEU A 112 -36.51 -5.27 2.38
CA LEU A 112 -35.79 -4.65 1.28
C LEU A 112 -35.51 -3.17 1.55
N GLU A 113 -36.52 -2.41 1.97
CA GLU A 113 -36.37 -0.99 2.29
C GLU A 113 -35.45 -0.77 3.50
N GLU A 114 -35.59 -1.57 4.55
CA GLU A 114 -34.67 -1.53 5.71
C GLU A 114 -33.22 -1.78 5.28
N THR A 115 -33.00 -2.78 4.42
CA THR A 115 -31.68 -3.14 3.91
C THR A 115 -31.11 -2.06 2.98
N ARG A 116 -31.94 -1.39 2.18
CA ARG A 116 -31.54 -0.24 1.35
C ARG A 116 -31.01 0.92 2.20
N VAL A 117 -31.66 1.22 3.32
CA VAL A 117 -31.18 2.24 4.26
C VAL A 117 -29.81 1.84 4.85
N GLN A 118 -29.64 0.58 5.25
CA GLN A 118 -28.36 0.07 5.74
C GLN A 118 -27.27 0.11 4.67
N TYR A 119 -27.61 -0.21 3.42
CA TYR A 119 -26.70 -0.15 2.28
C TYR A 119 -26.20 1.26 2.03
N GLU A 120 -27.07 2.27 2.05
CA GLU A 120 -26.65 3.67 1.87
C GLU A 120 -25.69 4.13 2.98
N ALA A 121 -25.89 3.69 4.22
CA ALA A 121 -24.95 3.95 5.29
C ALA A 121 -23.60 3.24 5.07
N ALA A 122 -23.63 1.97 4.66
CA ALA A 122 -22.43 1.18 4.37
C ALA A 122 -21.64 1.72 3.17
N LYS A 123 -22.33 2.20 2.13
CA LYS A 123 -21.74 2.84 0.96
C LYS A 123 -20.98 4.11 1.35
N LYS A 124 -21.59 5.00 2.14
CA LYS A 124 -20.91 6.20 2.66
C LYS A 124 -19.69 5.83 3.50
N ALA A 125 -19.80 4.81 4.36
CA ALA A 125 -18.67 4.33 5.15
C ALA A 125 -17.53 3.79 4.26
N SER A 126 -17.86 3.06 3.18
CA SER A 126 -16.87 2.59 2.21
C SER A 126 -16.18 3.73 1.48
N GLU A 127 -16.92 4.72 1.01
CA GLU A 127 -16.37 5.91 0.36
C GLU A 127 -15.42 6.66 1.30
N GLN A 128 -15.81 6.87 2.56
CA GLN A 128 -14.95 7.46 3.58
C GLN A 128 -13.69 6.63 3.85
N ALA A 129 -13.81 5.30 3.91
CA ALA A 129 -12.66 4.41 4.09
C ALA A 129 -11.66 4.50 2.92
N LYS A 130 -12.16 4.61 1.68
CA LYS A 130 -11.33 4.82 0.48
C LYS A 130 -10.58 6.16 0.55
N LEU A 131 -11.28 7.24 0.88
CA LEU A 131 -10.67 8.57 1.04
C LEU A 131 -9.62 8.58 2.16
N ALA A 132 -9.93 8.02 3.33
CA ALA A 132 -9.00 7.91 4.44
C ALA A 132 -7.72 7.14 4.06
N ARG A 133 -7.87 6.09 3.24
CA ARG A 133 -6.72 5.35 2.69
C ARG A 133 -5.88 6.21 1.75
N GLU A 134 -6.50 6.95 0.84
CA GLU A 134 -5.78 7.83 -0.08
C GLU A 134 -5.00 8.91 0.67
N ASP A 135 -5.61 9.54 1.66
CA ASP A 135 -4.96 10.54 2.50
C ASP A 135 -3.82 9.94 3.33
N TYR A 136 -4.01 8.73 3.87
CA TYR A 136 -2.94 8.00 4.55
C TYR A 136 -1.76 7.73 3.61
N LEU A 137 -2.00 7.23 2.40
CA LEU A 137 -0.94 6.98 1.41
C LEU A 137 -0.22 8.27 1.01
N ARG A 138 -0.94 9.39 0.87
CA ARG A 138 -0.35 10.70 0.60
C ARG A 138 0.57 11.14 1.74
N SER A 139 0.10 11.06 2.99
CA SER A 139 0.89 11.40 4.17
C SER A 139 2.10 10.48 4.34
N MET A 140 1.92 9.18 4.10
CA MET A 140 2.99 8.18 4.12
C MET A 140 4.08 8.54 3.11
N ASN A 141 3.70 8.85 1.87
CA ASN A 141 4.66 9.23 0.82
C ASN A 141 5.45 10.50 1.20
N GLN A 142 4.78 11.52 1.77
CA GLN A 142 5.48 12.71 2.28
C GLN A 142 6.51 12.37 3.35
N LYS A 143 6.17 11.50 4.31
CA LYS A 143 7.08 11.04 5.37
C LYS A 143 8.25 10.23 4.81
N ILE A 144 8.01 9.37 3.83
CA ILE A 144 9.07 8.61 3.13
C ILE A 144 10.03 9.59 2.44
N GLN A 145 9.53 10.59 1.72
CA GLN A 145 10.38 11.59 1.07
C GLN A 145 11.23 12.37 2.07
N GLN A 146 10.66 12.80 3.20
CA GLN A 146 11.39 13.47 4.27
C GLN A 146 12.47 12.56 4.87
N ALA A 147 12.16 11.30 5.14
CA ALA A 147 13.12 10.32 5.64
C ALA A 147 14.26 10.07 4.63
N MET A 148 13.96 9.95 3.33
CA MET A 148 14.98 9.82 2.28
C MET A 148 15.90 11.04 2.19
N GLN A 149 15.34 12.25 2.28
CA GLN A 149 16.13 13.49 2.33
C GLN A 149 17.06 13.52 3.56
N ALA A 150 16.55 13.12 4.72
CA ALA A 150 17.34 13.03 5.95
C ALA A 150 18.47 12.00 5.84
N ILE A 151 18.21 10.82 5.26
CA ILE A 151 19.24 9.82 4.95
C ILE A 151 20.32 10.41 4.03
N SER A 152 19.93 11.12 2.97
CA SER A 152 20.89 11.74 2.05
C SER A 152 21.80 12.76 2.75
N ARG A 153 21.22 13.59 3.62
CA ARG A 153 21.99 14.58 4.41
C ARG A 153 22.93 13.90 5.40
N ALA A 154 22.49 12.84 6.06
CA ALA A 154 23.33 12.04 6.97
C ALA A 154 24.55 11.45 6.24
N LYS A 155 24.34 10.90 5.04
CA LYS A 155 25.43 10.37 4.19
C LYS A 155 26.43 11.44 3.77
N GLN A 156 25.94 12.63 3.43
CA GLN A 156 26.80 13.77 3.08
C GLN A 156 27.63 14.23 4.29
N ALA A 157 27.02 14.33 5.46
CA ALA A 157 27.71 14.68 6.70
C ALA A 157 28.78 13.63 7.07
N GLU A 158 28.46 12.33 6.97
CA GLU A 158 29.42 11.25 7.20
C GLU A 158 30.62 11.33 6.24
N MET A 159 30.38 11.69 4.97
CA MET A 159 31.45 11.91 3.98
C MET A 159 32.35 13.08 4.36
N GLN A 160 31.77 14.21 4.78
CA GLN A 160 32.51 15.39 5.19
C GLN A 160 33.33 15.16 6.46
N GLU A 161 32.79 14.42 7.43
CA GLU A 161 33.50 14.01 8.64
C GLU A 161 34.70 13.11 8.30
N ARG A 162 34.49 12.10 7.44
CA ARG A 162 35.58 11.23 6.96
C ARG A 162 36.68 12.02 6.25
N LEU A 163 36.31 12.97 5.39
CA LEU A 163 37.28 13.82 4.69
C LEU A 163 38.08 14.69 5.68
N SER A 164 37.41 15.31 6.65
CA SER A 164 38.05 16.14 7.67
C SER A 164 38.98 15.32 8.58
N GLY A 165 38.55 14.12 8.98
CA GLY A 165 39.36 13.18 9.75
C GLY A 165 40.61 12.71 9.00
N LEU A 166 40.49 12.45 7.69
CA LEU A 166 41.64 12.18 6.83
C LEU A 166 42.60 13.38 6.85
N MET A 167 42.12 14.61 6.60
CA MET A 167 42.97 15.81 6.60
C MET A 167 43.71 16.03 7.93
N MET A 168 43.04 15.82 9.07
CA MET A 168 43.68 15.91 10.39
C MET A 168 44.72 14.81 10.62
N SER A 169 44.45 13.58 10.19
CA SER A 169 45.41 12.47 10.29
C SER A 169 46.63 12.65 9.39
N PHE A 170 46.47 13.33 8.25
CA PHE A 170 47.55 13.63 7.30
C PHE A 170 48.39 14.86 7.69
N GLN A 171 47.85 15.85 8.41
CA GLN A 171 48.65 16.97 8.94
C GLN A 171 49.76 16.54 9.92
N GLN A 172 49.70 15.30 10.43
CA GLN A 172 50.69 14.74 11.34
C GLN A 172 51.77 13.88 10.62
N GLY A 173 51.73 13.75 9.28
CA GLY A 173 52.73 13.01 8.50
C GLY A 173 52.95 13.59 7.09
N ASP A 174 54.21 13.88 6.75
CA ASP A 174 54.65 14.48 5.48
C ASP A 174 54.44 13.53 4.27
N GLN A 175 53.26 13.58 3.63
CA GLN A 175 52.95 12.91 2.35
C GLN A 175 51.90 13.71 1.55
N SER A 176 52.32 14.79 0.88
CA SER A 176 51.47 15.68 0.08
C SER A 176 51.01 15.09 -1.27
N ASP A 177 51.80 14.24 -1.90
CA ASP A 177 51.53 13.68 -3.25
C ASP A 177 50.40 12.62 -3.27
N THR A 178 50.16 11.97 -2.12
CA THR A 178 49.06 11.00 -1.93
C THR A 178 47.71 11.70 -1.73
N LEU A 179 47.73 12.97 -1.28
CA LEU A 179 46.54 13.76 -0.97
C LEU A 179 45.78 14.12 -2.24
N GLU A 180 46.45 14.55 -3.29
CA GLU A 180 45.83 14.92 -4.57
C GLU A 180 45.12 13.72 -5.22
N ARG A 181 45.79 12.56 -5.29
CA ARG A 181 45.22 11.32 -5.87
C ARG A 181 44.04 10.75 -5.06
N MET A 182 44.05 10.88 -3.75
CA MET A 182 42.95 10.41 -2.90
C MET A 182 41.79 11.40 -2.88
N THR A 183 42.07 12.71 -2.92
CA THR A 183 41.05 13.75 -3.04
C THR A 183 40.32 13.60 -4.37
N GLU A 184 41.03 13.41 -5.47
CA GLU A 184 40.45 13.13 -6.80
C GLU A 184 39.56 11.88 -6.78
N LYS A 185 39.98 10.79 -6.11
CA LYS A 185 39.15 9.57 -5.97
C LYS A 185 37.91 9.77 -5.08
N ILE A 186 38.00 10.60 -4.04
CA ILE A 186 36.88 10.92 -3.17
C ILE A 186 35.88 11.79 -3.94
N ASP A 187 36.36 12.80 -4.64
CA ASP A 187 35.55 13.68 -5.49
C ASP A 187 34.89 12.89 -6.62
N GLU A 188 35.61 11.95 -7.26
CA GLU A 188 35.03 11.06 -8.27
C GLU A 188 33.93 10.17 -7.67
N ARG A 189 34.12 9.65 -6.45
CA ARG A 189 33.08 8.87 -5.75
C ARG A 189 31.89 9.72 -5.33
N ALA A 190 32.13 10.93 -4.83
CA ALA A 190 31.10 11.87 -4.41
C ALA A 190 30.25 12.30 -5.62
N ALA A 191 30.89 12.67 -6.71
CA ALA A 191 30.25 13.00 -7.98
C ALA A 191 29.44 11.81 -8.53
N LYS A 192 29.98 10.58 -8.51
CA LYS A 192 29.23 9.37 -8.90
C LYS A 192 28.03 9.11 -7.99
N ALA A 193 28.15 9.33 -6.69
CA ALA A 193 27.05 9.16 -5.74
C ALA A 193 25.95 10.21 -5.97
N GLN A 194 26.33 11.47 -6.19
CA GLN A 194 25.42 12.56 -6.47
C GLN A 194 24.69 12.35 -7.81
N ALA A 195 25.40 11.94 -8.86
CA ALA A 195 24.80 11.57 -10.13
C ALA A 195 23.79 10.41 -10.01
N ARG A 196 24.09 9.40 -9.17
CA ARG A 196 23.14 8.30 -8.91
C ARG A 196 21.87 8.78 -8.21
N VAL A 197 21.98 9.75 -7.29
CA VAL A 197 20.81 10.35 -6.63
C VAL A 197 19.99 11.16 -7.62
N GLU A 198 20.62 11.99 -8.46
CA GLU A 198 19.91 12.73 -9.52
C GLU A 198 19.22 11.80 -10.51
N LEU A 199 19.86 10.71 -10.93
CA LEU A 199 19.25 9.70 -11.81
C LEU A 199 18.06 8.99 -11.14
N ALA A 200 18.16 8.66 -9.85
CA ALA A 200 17.05 8.05 -9.11
C ALA A 200 15.88 9.02 -8.93
N THR A 201 16.16 10.29 -8.66
CA THR A 201 15.15 11.33 -8.45
C THR A 201 14.46 11.69 -9.77
N SER A 202 15.24 11.92 -10.84
CA SER A 202 14.71 12.15 -12.19
C SER A 202 13.95 10.95 -12.74
N GLY A 203 14.34 9.71 -12.39
CA GLY A 203 13.60 8.51 -12.77
C GLY A 203 12.22 8.39 -12.11
N VAL A 204 12.09 8.80 -10.84
CA VAL A 204 10.79 8.85 -10.14
C VAL A 204 9.91 9.98 -10.69
N ASP A 205 10.48 11.16 -10.94
CA ASP A 205 9.74 12.27 -11.55
C ASP A 205 9.31 12.00 -12.98
N ALA A 206 10.15 11.34 -13.78
CA ALA A 206 9.81 10.89 -15.13
C ALA A 206 8.68 9.85 -15.10
N ARG A 207 8.75 8.86 -14.21
CA ARG A 207 7.65 7.88 -14.02
C ARG A 207 6.36 8.56 -13.55
N LEU A 208 6.45 9.55 -12.67
CA LEU A 208 5.29 10.30 -12.21
C LEU A 208 4.71 11.18 -13.32
N GLN A 209 5.55 11.74 -14.19
CA GLN A 209 5.12 12.48 -15.38
C GLN A 209 4.50 11.56 -16.43
N GLU A 210 5.03 10.35 -16.61
CA GLU A 210 4.48 9.31 -17.48
C GLU A 210 3.13 8.81 -16.98
N ILE A 211 2.98 8.55 -15.67
CA ILE A 211 1.69 8.24 -15.04
C ILE A 211 0.69 9.38 -15.28
N ARG A 212 1.09 10.65 -15.08
CA ARG A 212 0.23 11.80 -15.38
C ARG A 212 -0.18 11.88 -16.86
N ARG A 213 0.72 11.57 -17.79
CA ARG A 213 0.41 11.52 -19.23
C ARG A 213 -0.53 10.36 -19.55
N ALA A 214 -0.29 9.17 -19.02
CA ALA A 214 -1.14 8.00 -19.21
C ALA A 214 -2.55 8.21 -18.65
N SER A 215 -2.69 8.85 -17.49
CA SER A 215 -3.98 9.24 -16.93
C SER A 215 -4.68 10.33 -17.76
N ALA A 216 -3.92 11.25 -18.36
CA ALA A 216 -4.48 12.27 -19.25
C ALA A 216 -4.97 11.67 -20.58
N THR A 217 -4.27 10.69 -21.15
CA THR A 217 -4.71 9.98 -22.37
C THR A 217 -5.90 9.07 -22.09
N ALA A 218 -5.91 8.34 -20.97
CA ALA A 218 -7.07 7.55 -20.56
C ALA A 218 -8.33 8.44 -20.40
N GLY A 219 -8.20 9.61 -19.78
CA GLY A 219 -9.31 10.57 -19.68
C GLY A 219 -9.75 11.19 -21.02
N VAL A 220 -8.92 11.16 -22.07
CA VAL A 220 -9.28 11.59 -23.43
C VAL A 220 -9.99 10.47 -24.18
N GLU A 221 -9.55 9.22 -24.01
CA GLU A 221 -10.19 8.03 -24.57
C GLU A 221 -11.59 7.83 -23.98
N ASP A 222 -11.75 7.99 -22.66
CA ASP A 222 -13.04 7.94 -21.98
C ASP A 222 -13.99 9.03 -22.50
N LYS A 223 -13.50 10.26 -22.67
CA LYS A 223 -14.28 11.37 -23.25
C LYS A 223 -14.64 11.14 -24.72
N LEU A 224 -13.76 10.52 -25.50
CA LEU A 224 -14.03 10.17 -26.90
C LEU A 224 -15.10 9.05 -26.99
N LEU A 225 -15.06 8.09 -26.07
CA LEU A 225 -16.07 7.03 -25.95
C LEU A 225 -17.43 7.60 -25.56
N GLU A 226 -17.44 8.56 -24.64
CA GLU A 226 -18.65 9.30 -24.25
C GLU A 226 -19.21 10.12 -25.41
N TYR A 227 -18.36 10.78 -26.21
CA TYR A 227 -18.76 11.47 -27.45
C TYR A 227 -19.30 10.50 -28.52
N LYS A 228 -18.66 9.35 -28.72
CA LYS A 228 -19.14 8.31 -29.66
C LYS A 228 -20.48 7.70 -29.23
N ARG A 229 -20.72 7.60 -27.92
CA ARG A 229 -22.02 7.19 -27.36
C ARG A 229 -23.10 8.24 -27.60
N GLN A 230 -22.77 9.52 -27.45
CA GLN A 230 -23.69 10.64 -27.75
C GLN A 230 -24.01 10.75 -29.25
N LEU A 231 -23.10 10.32 -30.13
CA LEU A 231 -23.26 10.31 -31.59
C LEU A 231 -23.80 8.97 -32.16
N GLY A 232 -24.09 7.99 -31.30
CA GLY A 232 -24.71 6.71 -31.68
C GLY A 232 -23.80 5.72 -32.43
N MET A 233 -22.48 5.78 -32.27
CA MET A 233 -21.49 4.98 -33.03
C MET A 233 -20.56 4.13 -32.13
N ALA A 234 -21.08 3.45 -31.11
CA ALA A 234 -20.26 2.54 -30.27
C ALA A 234 -20.20 1.10 -30.85
N PRO A 235 -19.05 0.41 -30.80
CA PRO A 235 -18.94 -1.00 -31.21
C PRO A 235 -19.58 -1.94 -30.16
N PRO A 236 -20.04 -3.14 -30.55
CA PRO A 236 -20.66 -4.11 -29.64
C PRO A 236 -19.65 -4.70 -28.66
N GLU A 237 -20.10 -4.96 -27.44
CA GLU A 237 -19.34 -5.57 -26.36
C GLU A 237 -19.10 -7.07 -26.67
N GLU A 238 -17.86 -7.49 -26.94
CA GLU A 238 -17.50 -8.90 -27.13
C GLU A 238 -17.06 -9.53 -25.79
N GLU A 239 -17.87 -10.50 -25.34
CA GLU A 239 -17.56 -11.45 -24.28
C GLU A 239 -16.38 -12.35 -24.69
N THR A 240 -15.30 -12.38 -23.92
CA THR A 240 -14.20 -13.33 -24.13
C THR A 240 -14.56 -14.73 -23.62
N PRO A 241 -14.50 -15.80 -24.45
CA PRO A 241 -14.64 -17.16 -23.97
C PRO A 241 -13.31 -17.70 -23.45
N LYS A 242 -13.36 -18.36 -22.29
CA LYS A 242 -12.29 -19.22 -21.76
C LYS A 242 -12.08 -20.41 -22.69
N THR A 243 -10.85 -20.71 -23.09
CA THR A 243 -10.48 -22.06 -23.56
C THR A 243 -9.11 -22.46 -23.04
N MET A 244 -9.13 -23.47 -22.17
CA MET A 244 -7.98 -24.24 -21.73
C MET A 244 -7.52 -25.12 -22.91
N SER A 245 -6.22 -25.12 -23.20
CA SER A 245 -5.62 -26.07 -24.13
C SER A 245 -5.55 -27.47 -23.50
N PRO A 246 -5.69 -28.54 -24.31
CA PRO A 246 -4.98 -29.77 -24.07
C PRO A 246 -3.86 -29.95 -25.11
N VAL A 247 -2.72 -30.36 -24.59
CA VAL A 247 -1.55 -30.89 -25.30
C VAL A 247 -1.94 -32.20 -25.98
N THR A 248 -1.55 -32.41 -27.24
CA THR A 248 -1.20 -33.77 -27.71
C THR A 248 -0.22 -33.75 -28.88
N GLU A 249 0.59 -34.80 -28.88
CA GLU A 249 1.82 -35.06 -29.60
C GLU A 249 1.67 -35.22 -31.12
N THR A 250 2.75 -34.85 -31.80
CA THR A 250 3.05 -35.15 -33.20
C THR A 250 3.42 -36.63 -33.40
N PRO A 251 2.99 -37.26 -34.50
CA PRO A 251 3.82 -38.25 -35.17
C PRO A 251 4.25 -37.75 -36.56
N GLU A 252 5.56 -37.81 -36.79
CA GLU A 252 6.21 -37.64 -38.09
C GLU A 252 5.75 -38.70 -39.09
N GLY A 253 5.59 -38.30 -40.35
CA GLY A 253 5.38 -39.21 -41.46
C GLY A 253 5.22 -38.53 -42.81
N THR A 254 6.33 -38.42 -43.53
CA THR A 254 6.45 -38.68 -44.99
C THR A 254 6.09 -37.56 -45.99
N SER A 255 7.15 -37.05 -46.66
CA SER A 255 7.21 -36.79 -48.12
C SER A 255 8.66 -36.44 -48.46
N ALA A 256 9.47 -37.35 -49.03
CA ALA A 256 9.67 -37.57 -50.47
C ALA A 256 10.10 -36.31 -51.26
N SER A 257 11.37 -36.29 -51.71
CA SER A 257 11.83 -36.02 -53.10
C SER A 257 13.26 -35.45 -53.11
N GLY A 258 14.17 -36.14 -53.80
CA GLY A 258 15.56 -35.72 -54.05
C GLY A 258 16.53 -36.87 -53.99
#